data_AF-A0A673WLZ5-F1
#
_entry.id   AF-A0A673WLZ5-F1
#
_cell.length_a   1.000
_cell.length_b   1.000
_cell.length_c   1.000
_cell.angle_alpha   90.00
_cell.angle_beta   90.00
_cell.angle_gamma   90.00
#
_symmetry.space_group_name_H-M   'P 1'
#
loop_
_entity.id
_entity.type
_entity.pdbx_description
1 polymer ?
#
loop_
_entity_poly.entity_id
_entity_poly.type
_entity_poly.pdbx_seq_one_letter_code
_entity_poly.pdbx_strand_id
1 'polypeptide(L)'
;MCVRQRFSELPLSFSPRQLVFIFQHFYPLPTHDDSKRQPGGVCVCVVPSDPSRSRVMTLEAIRYRAGSLQILNQLLLPQETVFDEVRTVQDGYEAIKSMKVRGAPAIAIVGCLSLAVELRAGAGGNDPVTFIRESLCHLTSARPTAVNMGRAARELMEFAENESMEKNPEQLTESVIGWIEEMLERDVNDNKKIGNYGAQHILSGVPRDSVTILTHCNTGSLATAGYGTALGVVRSLHALGRLKRMYCTETRPYNQGARLTAYEAVAEGFPATLITDSMAALTMREKSITAVVVGADRVVANGDTANKIGTYQLAIAAKHHGIPFYVAAPSTSCDLSLESGRHIVIEERPAEELTSINGVPIAAPGIDVWNPAFDVTPHQLITGGIITELGVFLPSELQAALTGRLTAL
;
A
#
# COMPACT_ATOMS: atom_id res chain seq x y z
N MET A 1 -66.44 5.19 29.84
CA MET A 1 -66.78 5.21 28.40
C MET A 1 -65.67 4.45 27.67
N CYS A 2 -65.70 3.12 27.57
CA CYS A 2 -66.42 2.30 26.60
C CYS A 2 -66.46 2.88 25.17
N VAL A 3 -65.54 2.44 24.31
CA VAL A 3 -65.82 2.17 22.89
C VAL A 3 -65.09 0.90 22.46
N ARG A 4 -65.88 -0.10 22.07
CA ARG A 4 -65.51 -1.33 21.36
C ARG A 4 -65.46 -1.05 19.85
N GLN A 5 -64.59 -1.73 19.10
CA GLN A 5 -64.83 -2.20 17.72
C GLN A 5 -63.77 -3.28 17.40
N ARG A 6 -64.12 -4.57 17.57
CA ARG A 6 -64.60 -5.54 16.55
C ARG A 6 -63.53 -5.97 15.54
N PHE A 7 -63.11 -7.22 15.73
CA PHE A 7 -62.47 -8.12 14.78
C PHE A 7 -63.41 -8.43 13.60
N SER A 8 -62.85 -8.52 12.40
CA SER A 8 -63.41 -9.29 11.28
C SER A 8 -62.30 -9.91 10.44
N GLU A 9 -62.22 -11.24 10.51
CA GLU A 9 -62.02 -12.21 9.44
C GLU A 9 -60.77 -12.15 8.54
N LEU A 10 -59.91 -13.17 8.74
CA LEU A 10 -58.96 -13.72 7.78
C LEU A 10 -59.68 -14.43 6.61
N PRO A 11 -58.97 -14.67 5.50
CA PRO A 11 -58.72 -16.07 5.17
C PRO A 11 -57.25 -16.42 4.92
N LEU A 12 -56.97 -17.64 5.34
CA LEU A 12 -55.76 -18.46 5.26
C LEU A 12 -55.22 -18.68 3.83
N SER A 13 -53.89 -18.68 3.68
CA SER A 13 -53.13 -19.84 3.17
C SER A 13 -51.61 -19.57 3.12
N PHE A 14 -50.84 -20.08 4.08
CA PHE A 14 -49.40 -20.36 3.89
C PHE A 14 -49.02 -21.66 4.63
N SER A 15 -48.25 -22.50 3.93
CA SER A 15 -47.87 -23.85 4.33
C SER A 15 -46.64 -23.88 5.27
N PRO A 16 -46.43 -24.96 6.03
CA PRO A 16 -45.62 -24.97 7.25
C PRO A 16 -44.18 -25.45 7.04
N ARG A 17 -43.24 -24.88 7.80
CA ARG A 17 -42.16 -25.61 8.50
C ARG A 17 -41.35 -24.71 9.45
N GLN A 18 -41.69 -24.85 10.74
CA GLN A 18 -40.83 -24.97 11.94
C GLN A 18 -39.75 -23.88 12.16
N LEU A 19 -39.94 -22.89 13.05
CA LEU A 19 -39.90 -22.90 14.54
C LEU A 19 -38.60 -23.41 15.18
N VAL A 20 -37.78 -22.43 15.60
CA VAL A 20 -37.11 -22.21 16.91
C VAL A 20 -36.66 -23.44 17.71
N PHE A 21 -35.37 -23.46 18.05
CA PHE A 21 -34.89 -24.08 19.29
C PHE A 21 -33.91 -23.15 20.04
N ILE A 22 -34.31 -22.75 21.24
CA ILE A 22 -33.47 -22.24 22.33
C ILE A 22 -33.34 -23.39 23.34
N PHE A 23 -32.13 -23.75 23.76
CA PHE A 23 -31.90 -24.44 25.03
C PHE A 23 -30.53 -24.03 25.62
N GLN A 24 -30.58 -23.42 26.80
CA GLN A 24 -29.49 -23.47 27.79
C GLN A 24 -29.45 -24.89 28.39
N HIS A 25 -28.27 -25.44 28.70
CA HIS A 25 -27.99 -26.17 29.95
C HIS A 25 -26.48 -26.45 30.14
N PHE A 26 -26.12 -26.64 31.42
CA PHE A 26 -24.78 -26.68 32.05
C PHE A 26 -23.87 -27.89 31.68
N TYR A 27 -22.57 -27.70 31.93
CA TYR A 27 -21.41 -28.62 31.90
C TYR A 27 -21.56 -29.95 32.69
N PRO A 28 -20.80 -31.03 32.35
CA PRO A 28 -19.45 -31.25 32.93
C PRO A 28 -18.38 -31.90 32.01
N LEU A 29 -17.10 -31.66 32.33
CA LEU A 29 -15.90 -32.44 31.92
C LEU A 29 -16.02 -33.91 32.43
N PRO A 30 -15.48 -34.97 31.77
CA PRO A 30 -14.03 -35.28 31.84
C PRO A 30 -13.38 -36.16 30.72
N THR A 31 -12.02 -36.17 30.72
CA THR A 31 -11.03 -37.22 30.38
C THR A 31 -10.79 -37.75 28.94
N HIS A 32 -9.48 -37.90 28.64
CA HIS A 32 -8.80 -38.51 27.49
C HIS A 32 -9.30 -39.92 27.09
N ASP A 33 -9.44 -40.21 25.79
CA ASP A 33 -8.50 -41.03 24.97
C ASP A 33 -9.03 -41.21 23.51
N ASP A 34 -8.10 -41.47 22.61
CA ASP A 34 -8.13 -41.52 21.15
C ASP A 34 -9.23 -42.37 20.48
N SER A 35 -9.84 -41.84 19.42
CA SER A 35 -10.02 -42.58 18.15
C SER A 35 -10.52 -41.71 16.98
N LYS A 36 -9.68 -41.67 15.95
CA LYS A 36 -9.86 -41.29 14.54
C LYS A 36 -11.30 -41.17 14.00
N ARG A 37 -11.63 -39.99 13.46
CA ARG A 37 -12.26 -39.75 12.12
C ARG A 37 -12.49 -38.23 11.91
N GLN A 38 -11.82 -37.63 10.93
CA GLN A 38 -12.17 -36.32 10.37
C GLN A 38 -12.50 -36.46 8.88
N PRO A 39 -13.54 -35.80 8.35
CA PRO A 39 -13.65 -35.53 6.93
C PRO A 39 -13.27 -34.08 6.60
N GLY A 40 -12.49 -33.90 5.54
CA GLY A 40 -12.47 -32.66 4.75
C GLY A 40 -11.58 -31.52 5.23
N GLY A 41 -10.25 -31.70 5.18
CA GLY A 41 -9.28 -30.61 5.26
C GLY A 41 -8.55 -30.44 3.92
N VAL A 42 -8.55 -29.23 3.36
CA VAL A 42 -7.75 -28.86 2.19
C VAL A 42 -6.27 -28.95 2.59
N CYS A 43 -5.53 -29.85 1.95
CA CYS A 43 -4.11 -30.06 2.19
C CYS A 43 -3.30 -29.01 1.41
N VAL A 44 -2.83 -27.97 2.10
CA VAL A 44 -1.77 -27.10 1.56
C VAL A 44 -0.45 -27.84 1.76
N CYS A 45 0.13 -28.35 0.69
CA CYS A 45 1.48 -28.92 0.71
C CYS A 45 2.50 -27.80 0.94
N VAL A 46 2.89 -27.57 2.19
CA VAL A 46 4.09 -26.78 2.51
C VAL A 46 5.29 -27.72 2.43
N VAL A 47 6.10 -27.56 1.39
CA VAL A 47 7.39 -28.25 1.25
C VAL A 47 8.35 -27.65 2.30
N PRO A 48 9.05 -28.45 3.13
CA PRO A 48 10.06 -27.93 4.04
C PRO A 48 11.22 -27.34 3.23
N SER A 49 11.51 -26.05 3.42
CA SER A 49 12.63 -25.38 2.74
C SER A 49 13.97 -25.77 3.36
N ASP A 50 14.88 -26.26 2.51
CA ASP A 50 16.31 -26.47 2.80
C ASP A 50 16.97 -25.14 3.24
N PRO A 51 17.64 -25.09 4.42
CA PRO A 51 18.27 -23.86 4.94
C PRO A 51 19.43 -23.34 4.09
N SER A 52 19.92 -24.11 3.11
CA SER A 52 21.11 -23.78 2.33
C SER A 52 20.82 -23.09 0.98
N ARG A 53 19.55 -22.90 0.61
CA ARG A 53 19.13 -22.17 -0.60
C ARG A 53 17.79 -21.45 -0.42
N SER A 54 17.79 -20.25 0.15
CA SER A 54 16.68 -19.32 -0.08
C SER A 54 17.19 -17.89 -0.17
N ARG A 55 17.59 -17.47 -1.37
CA ARG A 55 17.47 -16.07 -1.73
C ARG A 55 15.96 -15.80 -1.72
N VAL A 56 15.43 -15.29 -0.61
CA VAL A 56 14.01 -14.95 -0.50
C VAL A 56 13.75 -13.90 -1.58
N MET A 57 13.15 -14.34 -2.69
CA MET A 57 12.79 -13.47 -3.79
C MET A 57 11.66 -12.58 -3.27
N THR A 58 11.88 -11.26 -3.31
CA THR A 58 10.84 -10.29 -2.99
C THR A 58 9.63 -10.53 -3.88
N LEU A 59 8.43 -10.45 -3.31
CA LEU A 59 7.19 -10.57 -4.08
C LEU A 59 7.15 -9.52 -5.20
N GLU A 60 6.68 -9.89 -6.39
CA GLU A 60 6.60 -8.99 -7.54
C GLU A 60 5.13 -8.65 -7.82
N ALA A 61 4.78 -7.37 -7.71
CA ALA A 61 3.47 -6.86 -8.12
C ALA A 61 3.41 -6.50 -9.61
N ILE A 62 4.57 -6.17 -10.19
CA ILE A 62 4.75 -5.75 -11.57
C ILE A 62 5.78 -6.67 -12.20
N ARG A 63 5.38 -7.42 -13.22
CA ARG A 63 6.28 -8.26 -14.01
C ARG A 63 6.39 -7.65 -15.39
N TYR A 64 7.52 -7.03 -15.64
CA TYR A 64 7.81 -6.41 -16.93
C TYR A 64 8.97 -7.13 -17.61
N ARG A 65 8.81 -7.34 -18.92
CA ARG A 65 9.85 -7.65 -19.89
C ARG A 65 9.56 -6.85 -21.14
N ALA A 66 10.56 -6.59 -21.98
CA ALA A 66 10.36 -5.84 -23.21
C ALA A 66 9.15 -6.39 -24.01
N GLY A 67 8.10 -5.58 -24.14
CA GLY A 67 6.86 -5.92 -24.86
C GLY A 67 5.84 -6.78 -24.09
N SER A 68 6.04 -7.03 -22.80
CA SER A 68 5.13 -7.82 -21.97
C SER A 68 5.04 -7.25 -20.56
N LEU A 69 3.83 -6.83 -20.17
CA LEU A 69 3.53 -6.37 -18.81
C LEU A 69 2.45 -7.26 -18.19
N GLN A 70 2.72 -7.74 -16.99
CA GLN A 70 1.74 -8.40 -16.13
C GLN A 70 1.69 -7.71 -14.77
N ILE A 71 0.49 -7.59 -14.23
CA ILE A 71 0.26 -6.98 -12.92
C ILE A 71 -0.43 -7.98 -12.00
N LEU A 72 -0.04 -8.00 -10.73
CA LEU A 72 -0.73 -8.80 -9.73
C LEU A 72 -2.08 -8.16 -9.41
N ASN A 73 -3.18 -8.91 -9.58
CA ASN A 73 -4.51 -8.42 -9.29
C ASN A 73 -4.76 -8.34 -7.78
N GLN A 74 -4.58 -7.14 -7.22
CA GLN A 74 -4.66 -6.93 -5.78
C GLN A 74 -6.07 -6.97 -5.20
N LEU A 75 -7.11 -7.09 -6.03
CA LEU A 75 -8.49 -7.28 -5.56
C LEU A 75 -8.72 -8.71 -5.05
N LEU A 76 -8.00 -9.68 -5.60
CA LEU A 76 -8.13 -11.09 -5.27
C LEU A 76 -7.26 -11.53 -4.08
N LEU A 77 -6.28 -10.71 -3.70
CA LEU A 77 -5.48 -10.95 -2.50
C LEU A 77 -6.31 -10.77 -1.21
N PRO A 78 -6.03 -11.55 -0.15
CA PRO A 78 -4.97 -12.57 -0.04
C PRO A 78 -5.38 -13.99 -0.49
N GLN A 79 -6.60 -14.18 -1.00
CA GLN A 79 -7.15 -15.50 -1.30
C GLN A 79 -6.52 -16.13 -2.56
N GLU A 80 -6.29 -15.32 -3.59
CA GLU A 80 -5.76 -15.77 -4.87
C GLU A 80 -4.65 -14.85 -5.40
N THR A 81 -3.62 -15.47 -5.99
CA THR A 81 -2.45 -14.78 -6.56
C THR A 81 -2.51 -14.88 -8.08
N VAL A 82 -3.27 -13.98 -8.70
CA VAL A 82 -3.52 -13.97 -10.15
C VAL A 82 -2.85 -12.77 -10.80
N PHE A 83 -2.20 -12.99 -11.94
CA PHE A 83 -1.60 -11.93 -12.75
C PHE A 83 -2.47 -11.67 -13.98
N ASP A 84 -2.81 -10.40 -14.18
CA ASP A 84 -3.51 -9.93 -15.37
C ASP A 84 -2.48 -9.39 -16.39
N GLU A 85 -2.69 -9.68 -17.67
CA GLU A 85 -1.89 -9.07 -18.75
C GLU A 85 -2.36 -7.65 -19.03
N VAL A 86 -1.40 -6.76 -19.28
CA VAL A 86 -1.64 -5.36 -19.68
C VAL A 86 -0.99 -5.16 -21.05
N ARG A 87 -1.81 -5.00 -22.08
CA ARG A 87 -1.36 -4.94 -23.48
C ARG A 87 -1.45 -3.54 -24.06
N THR A 88 -2.27 -2.68 -23.45
CA THR A 88 -2.55 -1.32 -23.91
C THR A 88 -2.56 -0.33 -22.75
N VAL A 89 -2.45 0.96 -23.08
CA VAL A 89 -2.68 2.10 -22.19
C VAL A 89 -4.08 2.03 -21.58
N GLN A 90 -5.08 1.57 -22.33
CA GLN A 90 -6.44 1.38 -21.82
C GLN A 90 -6.50 0.29 -20.73
N ASP A 91 -5.82 -0.84 -20.92
CA ASP A 91 -5.72 -1.88 -19.88
C ASP A 91 -5.04 -1.32 -18.61
N GLY A 92 -3.97 -0.53 -18.80
CA GLY A 92 -3.26 0.14 -17.71
C GLY A 92 -4.16 1.11 -16.94
N TYR A 93 -4.92 1.93 -17.67
CA TYR A 93 -5.91 2.85 -17.12
C TYR A 93 -6.96 2.10 -16.28
N GLU A 94 -7.55 1.05 -16.82
CA GLU A 94 -8.59 0.26 -16.15
C GLU A 94 -8.06 -0.43 -14.90
N ALA A 95 -6.84 -0.98 -14.95
CA ALA A 95 -6.20 -1.58 -13.80
C ALA A 95 -5.95 -0.58 -12.65
N ILE A 96 -5.54 0.64 -12.99
CA ILE A 96 -5.34 1.73 -12.02
C ILE A 96 -6.69 2.19 -11.46
N LYS A 97 -7.68 2.41 -12.33
CA LYS A 97 -9.01 2.92 -11.97
C LYS A 97 -9.77 1.97 -11.06
N SER A 98 -9.73 0.67 -11.37
CA SER A 98 -10.39 -0.40 -10.61
C SER A 98 -9.63 -0.83 -9.35
N MET A 99 -8.48 -0.20 -9.06
CA MET A 99 -7.61 -0.53 -7.92
C MET A 99 -7.04 -1.96 -7.94
N LYS A 100 -6.94 -2.60 -9.12
CA LYS A 100 -6.10 -3.80 -9.29
C LYS A 100 -4.63 -3.48 -9.00
N VAL A 101 -4.20 -2.24 -9.33
CA VAL A 101 -2.91 -1.66 -8.96
C VAL A 101 -3.13 -0.51 -7.98
N ARG A 102 -2.30 -0.45 -6.92
CA ARG A 102 -2.31 0.62 -5.93
C ARG A 102 -0.92 0.88 -5.38
N GLY A 103 -0.80 2.00 -4.68
CA GLY A 103 0.49 2.58 -4.28
C GLY A 103 0.92 3.62 -5.30
N ALA A 104 1.21 4.84 -4.84
CA ALA A 104 1.45 5.97 -5.74
C ALA A 104 2.60 5.71 -6.73
N PRO A 105 3.74 5.12 -6.32
CA PRO A 105 4.79 4.74 -7.27
C PRO A 105 4.34 3.64 -8.26
N ALA A 106 3.71 2.56 -7.79
CA ALA A 106 3.27 1.47 -8.65
C ALA A 106 2.24 1.92 -9.71
N ILE A 107 1.35 2.85 -9.37
CA ILE A 107 0.40 3.43 -10.32
C ILE A 107 1.12 4.14 -11.48
N ALA A 108 2.12 4.96 -11.16
CA ALA A 108 2.89 5.68 -12.17
C ALA A 108 3.66 4.73 -13.08
N ILE A 109 4.34 3.73 -12.48
CA ILE A 109 5.12 2.73 -13.20
C ILE A 109 4.23 1.89 -14.12
N VAL A 110 3.10 1.37 -13.65
CA VAL A 110 2.19 0.57 -14.49
C VAL A 110 1.62 1.41 -15.63
N GLY A 111 1.25 2.66 -15.36
CA GLY A 111 0.77 3.57 -16.41
C GLY A 111 1.82 3.76 -17.50
N CYS A 112 3.04 4.14 -17.14
CA CYS A 112 4.13 4.33 -18.10
C CYS A 112 4.53 3.02 -18.81
N LEU A 113 4.61 1.89 -18.11
CA LEU A 113 4.93 0.61 -18.74
C LEU A 113 3.84 0.13 -19.72
N SER A 114 2.57 0.43 -19.45
CA SER A 114 1.49 0.13 -20.40
C SER A 114 1.65 0.89 -21.72
N LEU A 115 2.09 2.15 -21.65
CA LEU A 115 2.49 2.95 -22.81
C LEU A 115 3.69 2.35 -23.53
N ALA A 116 4.73 1.91 -22.80
CA ALA A 116 5.90 1.27 -23.40
C ALA A 116 5.55 -0.03 -24.15
N VAL A 117 4.65 -0.85 -23.60
CA VAL A 117 4.16 -2.07 -24.26
C VAL A 117 3.43 -1.73 -25.56
N GLU A 118 2.54 -0.73 -25.53
CA GLU A 118 1.75 -0.36 -26.71
C GLU A 118 2.59 0.33 -27.80
N LEU A 119 3.55 1.17 -27.41
CA LEU A 119 4.56 1.73 -28.31
C LEU A 119 5.39 0.64 -28.99
N ARG A 120 5.86 -0.36 -28.23
CA ARG A 120 6.64 -1.47 -28.76
C ARG A 120 5.83 -2.36 -29.72
N ALA A 121 4.51 -2.38 -29.57
CA ALA A 121 3.58 -3.05 -30.50
C ALA A 121 3.34 -2.24 -31.79
N GLY A 122 3.93 -1.05 -31.93
CA GLY A 122 3.87 -0.20 -33.12
C GLY A 122 2.84 0.94 -33.05
N ALA A 123 2.24 1.19 -31.89
CA ALA A 123 1.36 2.35 -31.72
C ALA A 123 2.14 3.67 -31.82
N GLY A 124 1.45 4.76 -32.17
CA GLY A 124 2.06 6.07 -32.45
C GLY A 124 2.52 6.25 -33.90
N GLY A 125 2.94 5.17 -34.59
CA GLY A 125 3.28 5.21 -36.02
C GLY A 125 4.22 6.36 -36.38
N ASN A 126 3.78 7.24 -37.29
CA ASN A 126 4.57 8.39 -37.75
C ASN A 126 4.51 9.62 -36.84
N ASP A 127 3.59 9.66 -35.86
CA ASP A 127 3.46 10.75 -34.88
C ASP A 127 3.39 10.21 -33.44
N PRO A 128 4.50 9.62 -32.95
CA PRO A 128 4.56 9.09 -31.59
C PRO A 128 4.39 10.18 -30.52
N VAL A 129 4.75 11.44 -30.79
CA VAL A 129 4.64 12.54 -29.82
C VAL A 129 3.19 12.78 -29.43
N THR A 130 2.29 12.90 -30.41
CA THR A 130 0.85 13.09 -30.14
C THR A 130 0.28 11.89 -29.39
N PHE A 131 0.61 10.67 -29.81
CA PHE A 131 0.16 9.45 -29.14
C PHE A 131 0.63 9.36 -27.68
N ILE A 132 1.90 9.67 -27.39
CA ILE A 132 2.45 9.71 -26.03
C ILE A 132 1.69 10.75 -25.19
N ARG A 133 1.49 11.96 -25.71
CA ARG A 133 0.81 13.04 -25.00
C ARG A 133 -0.63 12.66 -24.62
N GLU A 134 -1.39 12.12 -25.58
CA GLU A 134 -2.78 11.71 -25.35
C GLU A 134 -2.86 10.55 -24.35
N SER A 135 -1.96 9.57 -24.47
CA SER A 135 -1.88 8.42 -23.55
C SER A 135 -1.60 8.85 -22.12
N LEU A 136 -0.63 9.75 -21.92
CA LEU A 136 -0.27 10.26 -20.60
C LEU A 136 -1.39 11.14 -19.99
N CYS A 137 -2.06 11.95 -20.81
CA CYS A 137 -3.25 12.70 -20.38
C CYS A 137 -4.38 11.75 -19.94
N HIS A 138 -4.61 10.67 -20.68
CA HIS A 138 -5.59 9.67 -20.32
C HIS A 138 -5.24 8.96 -19.00
N LEU A 139 -4.01 8.46 -18.86
CA LEU A 139 -3.54 7.74 -17.66
C LEU A 139 -3.59 8.60 -16.40
N THR A 140 -3.24 9.88 -16.47
CA THR A 140 -3.33 10.80 -15.33
C THR A 140 -4.76 11.00 -14.83
N SER A 141 -5.76 10.84 -15.69
CA SER A 141 -7.18 10.93 -15.31
C SER A 141 -7.70 9.68 -14.56
N ALA A 142 -6.96 8.58 -14.53
CA ALA A 142 -7.40 7.34 -13.87
C ALA A 142 -7.65 7.58 -12.38
N ARG A 143 -6.67 8.17 -11.69
CA ARG A 143 -6.72 8.53 -10.26
C ARG A 143 -6.00 9.86 -10.02
N PRO A 144 -6.67 11.00 -10.24
CA PRO A 144 -6.05 12.34 -10.19
C PRO A 144 -5.40 12.72 -8.85
N THR A 145 -5.72 12.01 -7.77
CA THR A 145 -5.12 12.20 -6.44
C THR A 145 -3.69 11.66 -6.35
N ALA A 146 -3.28 10.75 -7.24
CA ALA A 146 -1.93 10.18 -7.27
C ALA A 146 -0.94 11.10 -8.00
N VAL A 147 -0.24 11.96 -7.23
CA VAL A 147 0.72 12.95 -7.77
C VAL A 147 1.82 12.33 -8.60
N ASN A 148 2.27 11.12 -8.23
CA ASN A 148 3.36 10.42 -8.91
C ASN A 148 3.06 10.19 -10.40
N MET A 149 1.81 9.88 -10.76
CA MET A 149 1.42 9.69 -12.17
C MET A 149 1.47 11.01 -12.93
N GLY A 150 0.94 12.10 -12.34
CA GLY A 150 1.00 13.43 -12.94
C GLY A 150 2.42 13.94 -13.14
N ARG A 151 3.30 13.64 -12.18
CA ARG A 151 4.73 13.98 -12.26
C ARG A 151 5.44 13.18 -13.35
N ALA A 152 5.30 11.86 -13.35
CA ALA A 152 5.90 11.00 -14.35
C ALA A 152 5.42 11.34 -15.77
N ALA A 153 4.12 11.63 -15.93
CA ALA A 153 3.55 12.06 -17.21
C ALA A 153 4.17 13.36 -17.73
N ARG A 154 4.34 14.38 -16.86
CA ARG A 154 4.98 15.64 -17.25
C ARG A 154 6.46 15.44 -17.62
N GLU A 155 7.22 14.75 -16.78
CA GLU A 155 8.65 14.50 -17.03
C GLU A 155 8.88 13.70 -18.32
N LEU A 156 8.05 12.68 -18.58
CA LEU A 156 8.12 11.88 -19.80
C LEU A 156 7.68 12.66 -21.05
N MET A 157 6.67 13.53 -20.93
CA MET A 157 6.23 14.39 -22.02
C MET A 157 7.32 15.40 -22.41
N GLU A 158 7.92 16.07 -21.42
CA GLU A 158 9.06 16.97 -21.64
C GLU A 158 10.24 16.24 -22.29
N PHE A 159 10.54 15.01 -21.83
CA PHE A 159 11.57 14.18 -22.44
C PHE A 159 11.25 13.85 -23.91
N ALA A 160 10.04 13.37 -24.20
CA ALA A 160 9.62 13.01 -25.55
C ALA A 160 9.62 14.21 -26.52
N GLU A 161 9.17 15.39 -26.06
CA GLU A 161 9.18 16.61 -26.86
C GLU A 161 10.61 17.06 -27.19
N ASN A 162 11.53 17.01 -26.22
CA ASN A 162 12.92 17.36 -26.46
C ASN A 162 13.60 16.39 -27.45
N GLU A 163 13.40 15.10 -27.27
CA GLU A 163 13.98 14.07 -28.13
C GLU A 163 13.43 14.12 -29.57
N SER A 164 12.18 14.55 -29.74
CA SER A 164 11.53 14.69 -31.05
C SER A 164 12.18 15.76 -31.96
N MET A 165 12.96 16.68 -31.39
CA MET A 165 13.67 17.70 -32.16
C MET A 165 14.85 17.12 -32.97
N GLU A 166 15.41 16.00 -32.53
CA GLU A 166 16.64 15.42 -33.10
C GLU A 166 16.45 14.01 -33.68
N LYS A 167 15.41 13.29 -33.25
CA LYS A 167 15.18 11.88 -33.58
C LYS A 167 14.00 11.68 -34.52
N ASN A 168 14.13 10.68 -35.40
CA ASN A 168 12.99 10.22 -36.20
C ASN A 168 11.97 9.46 -35.32
N PRO A 169 10.74 9.18 -35.80
CA PRO A 169 9.70 8.52 -35.00
C PRO A 169 10.12 7.18 -34.35
N GLU A 170 10.88 6.35 -35.06
CA GLU A 170 11.34 5.05 -34.57
C GLU A 170 12.37 5.20 -33.44
N GLN A 171 13.35 6.08 -33.63
CA GLN A 171 14.38 6.40 -32.64
C GLN A 171 13.79 7.06 -31.39
N LEU A 172 12.81 7.95 -31.56
CA LEU A 172 12.09 8.58 -30.46
C LEU A 172 11.33 7.52 -29.64
N THR A 173 10.63 6.61 -30.32
CA THR A 173 9.88 5.53 -29.67
C THR A 173 10.78 4.67 -28.79
N GLU A 174 11.94 4.23 -29.30
CA GLU A 174 12.87 3.44 -28.50
C GLU A 174 13.47 4.24 -27.33
N SER A 175 13.72 5.54 -27.52
CA SER A 175 14.24 6.41 -26.45
C SER A 175 13.22 6.59 -25.31
N VAL A 176 11.94 6.75 -25.66
CA VAL A 176 10.84 6.84 -24.69
C VAL A 176 10.65 5.53 -23.94
N ILE A 177 10.71 4.38 -24.63
CA ILE A 177 10.65 3.07 -23.97
C ILE A 177 11.84 2.91 -23.01
N GLY A 178 13.06 3.24 -23.43
CA GLY A 178 14.26 3.19 -22.58
C GLY A 178 14.10 4.05 -21.31
N TRP A 179 13.58 5.27 -21.45
CA TRP A 179 13.31 6.14 -20.30
C TRP A 179 12.32 5.50 -19.29
N ILE A 180 11.27 4.86 -19.79
CA ILE A 180 10.26 4.19 -18.96
C ILE A 180 10.86 2.95 -18.25
N GLU A 181 11.70 2.19 -18.95
CA GLU A 181 12.39 1.03 -18.39
C GLU A 181 13.38 1.46 -17.28
N GLU A 182 14.11 2.55 -17.50
CA GLU A 182 14.98 3.15 -16.47
C GLU A 182 14.19 3.64 -15.25
N MET A 183 12.98 4.16 -15.43
CA MET A 183 12.11 4.58 -14.32
C MET A 183 11.77 3.39 -13.41
N LEU A 184 11.46 2.22 -13.96
CA LEU A 184 11.21 1.00 -13.19
C LEU A 184 12.45 0.60 -12.38
N GLU A 185 13.62 0.53 -13.02
CA GLU A 185 14.87 0.14 -12.36
C GLU A 185 15.27 1.11 -11.24
N ARG A 186 15.11 2.42 -11.51
CA ARG A 186 15.39 3.50 -10.55
C ARG A 186 14.54 3.37 -9.30
N ASP A 187 13.22 3.18 -9.45
CA ASP A 187 12.32 3.04 -8.28
C ASP A 187 12.68 1.82 -7.42
N VAL A 188 13.03 0.67 -8.03
CA VAL A 188 13.51 -0.51 -7.28
C VAL A 188 14.79 -0.20 -6.52
N ASN A 189 15.75 0.49 -7.14
CA ASN A 189 17.02 0.85 -6.51
C ASN A 189 16.82 1.84 -5.36
N ASP A 190 15.98 2.84 -5.55
CA ASP A 190 15.67 3.86 -4.55
C ASP A 190 14.91 3.26 -3.36
N ASN A 191 13.96 2.35 -3.60
CA ASN A 191 13.29 1.58 -2.54
C ASN A 191 14.29 0.76 -1.70
N LYS A 192 15.30 0.14 -2.34
CA LYS A 192 16.36 -0.58 -1.61
C LYS A 192 17.22 0.36 -0.76
N LYS A 193 17.57 1.54 -1.29
CA LYS A 193 18.31 2.56 -0.53
C LYS A 193 17.49 3.05 0.67
N ILE A 194 16.22 3.39 0.48
CA ILE A 194 15.28 3.76 1.55
C ILE A 194 15.28 2.69 2.65
N GLY A 195 15.12 1.42 2.26
CA GLY A 195 15.13 0.31 3.22
C GLY A 195 16.43 0.24 4.01
N ASN A 196 17.57 0.36 3.32
CA ASN A 196 18.90 0.26 3.94
C ASN A 196 19.22 1.44 4.85
N TYR A 197 19.02 2.68 4.39
CA TYR A 197 19.26 3.88 5.20
C TYR A 197 18.33 3.93 6.42
N GLY A 198 17.05 3.60 6.23
CA GLY A 198 16.10 3.51 7.33
C GLY A 198 16.50 2.46 8.37
N ALA A 199 16.89 1.26 7.91
CA ALA A 199 17.32 0.19 8.82
C ALA A 199 18.58 0.58 9.60
N GLN A 200 19.59 1.15 8.92
CA GLN A 200 20.83 1.60 9.54
C GLN A 200 20.57 2.69 10.59
N HIS A 201 19.75 3.69 10.27
CA HIS A 201 19.44 4.78 11.18
C HIS A 201 18.61 4.32 12.40
N ILE A 202 17.66 3.41 12.21
CA ILE A 202 16.91 2.82 13.33
C ILE A 202 17.85 2.04 14.24
N LEU A 203 18.78 1.27 13.67
CA LEU A 203 19.72 0.46 14.44
C LEU A 203 20.78 1.28 15.17
N SER A 204 21.21 2.43 14.64
CA SER A 204 22.15 3.32 15.32
C SER A 204 21.55 4.00 16.55
N GLY A 205 20.23 4.24 16.54
CA GLY A 205 19.51 4.86 17.65
C GLY A 205 19.12 3.92 18.80
N VAL A 206 19.44 2.61 18.71
CA VAL A 206 18.94 1.62 19.68
C VAL A 206 20.08 0.74 20.20
N PRO A 207 20.24 0.58 21.52
CA PRO A 207 21.32 -0.22 22.11
C PRO A 207 21.05 -1.73 22.06
N ARG A 208 20.09 -2.19 21.24
CA ARG A 208 19.56 -3.56 21.27
C ARG A 208 20.02 -4.38 20.06
N ASP A 209 20.21 -5.67 20.28
CA ASP A 209 20.52 -6.65 19.21
C ASP A 209 19.36 -6.90 18.25
N SER A 210 18.14 -6.47 18.57
CA SER A 210 17.01 -6.58 17.65
C SER A 210 15.95 -5.53 17.92
N VAL A 211 15.17 -5.21 16.88
CA VAL A 211 14.15 -4.16 16.90
C VAL A 211 12.76 -4.73 16.66
N THR A 212 11.76 -4.10 17.27
CA THR A 212 10.35 -4.41 17.02
C THR A 212 9.71 -3.22 16.32
N ILE A 213 9.19 -3.44 15.11
CA ILE A 213 8.65 -2.37 14.26
C ILE A 213 7.13 -2.41 14.27
N LEU A 214 6.48 -1.25 14.35
CA LEU A 214 5.06 -1.09 14.02
C LEU A 214 4.94 -0.36 12.68
N THR A 215 4.09 -0.85 11.78
CA THR A 215 3.81 -0.21 10.49
C THR A 215 2.31 -0.14 10.22
N HIS A 216 1.95 0.62 9.18
CA HIS A 216 0.57 0.97 8.83
C HIS A 216 0.36 0.97 7.32
N CYS A 217 -0.85 0.62 6.88
CA CYS A 217 -1.22 0.41 5.47
C CYS A 217 -0.34 -0.67 4.82
N ASN A 218 -0.15 -0.55 3.50
CA ASN A 218 0.78 -1.33 2.72
C ASN A 218 1.74 -0.42 1.96
N THR A 219 3.03 -0.68 2.14
CA THR A 219 4.16 0.11 1.64
C THR A 219 5.26 -0.83 1.11
N GLY A 220 4.86 -2.04 0.74
CA GLY A 220 5.74 -3.09 0.28
C GLY A 220 5.91 -3.10 -1.22
N SER A 221 6.35 -4.25 -1.71
CA SER A 221 6.43 -4.55 -3.13
C SER A 221 5.09 -4.42 -3.85
N LEU A 222 3.98 -4.59 -3.11
CA LEU A 222 2.63 -4.41 -3.61
C LEU A 222 2.20 -2.94 -3.77
N ALA A 223 3.03 -1.99 -3.33
CA ALA A 223 2.75 -0.56 -3.44
C ALA A 223 3.79 0.21 -4.28
N THR A 224 4.87 -0.44 -4.73
CA THR A 224 5.96 0.19 -5.49
C THR A 224 6.39 -0.66 -6.69
N ALA A 225 7.46 -0.30 -7.40
CA ALA A 225 8.08 -1.19 -8.40
C ALA A 225 8.48 -2.56 -7.83
N GLY A 226 8.77 -2.59 -6.54
CA GLY A 226 9.35 -3.72 -5.83
C GLY A 226 10.08 -3.25 -4.58
N TYR A 227 10.35 -4.18 -3.66
CA TYR A 227 10.99 -3.95 -2.36
C TYR A 227 10.18 -3.10 -1.36
N GLY A 228 9.58 -1.99 -1.79
CA GLY A 228 8.79 -1.09 -0.94
C GLY A 228 9.62 -0.07 -0.16
N THR A 229 8.91 0.81 0.56
CA THR A 229 9.50 1.90 1.35
C THR A 229 9.59 1.52 2.83
N ALA A 230 8.54 1.74 3.63
CA ALA A 230 8.53 1.38 5.04
C ALA A 230 8.62 -0.15 5.25
N LEU A 231 7.94 -0.95 4.42
CA LEU A 231 8.15 -2.40 4.43
C LEU A 231 9.51 -2.80 3.82
N GLY A 232 10.12 -1.94 2.99
CA GLY A 232 11.51 -2.06 2.57
C GLY A 232 12.51 -1.92 3.73
N VAL A 233 12.23 -1.01 4.68
CA VAL A 233 12.99 -0.90 5.94
C VAL A 233 12.87 -2.18 6.77
N VAL A 234 11.65 -2.73 6.89
CA VAL A 234 11.41 -4.00 7.57
C VAL A 234 12.16 -5.15 6.87
N ARG A 235 12.16 -5.20 5.54
CA ARG A 235 12.95 -6.16 4.73
C ARG A 235 14.43 -6.06 5.03
N SER A 236 15.00 -4.86 5.03
CA SER A 236 16.41 -4.65 5.34
C SER A 236 16.74 -5.10 6.76
N LEU A 237 15.90 -4.79 7.75
CA LEU A 237 16.07 -5.27 9.13
C LEU A 237 15.99 -6.80 9.24
N HIS A 238 15.08 -7.43 8.49
CA HIS A 238 14.94 -8.89 8.44
C HIS A 238 16.15 -9.56 7.80
N ALA A 239 16.61 -9.05 6.65
CA ALA A 239 17.79 -9.56 5.95
C ALA A 239 19.07 -9.47 6.80
N LEU A 240 19.15 -8.47 7.69
CA LEU A 240 20.24 -8.33 8.66
C LEU A 240 20.10 -9.24 9.89
N GLY A 241 19.00 -10.01 10.02
CA GLY A 241 18.71 -10.81 11.21
C GLY A 241 18.39 -9.97 12.46
N ARG A 242 18.05 -8.69 12.29
CA ARG A 242 17.83 -7.73 13.39
C ARG A 242 16.35 -7.44 13.65
N LEU A 243 15.44 -7.90 12.80
CA LEU A 243 14.00 -7.78 13.02
C LEU A 243 13.52 -8.84 14.03
N LYS A 244 13.19 -8.41 15.25
CA LYS A 244 12.57 -9.30 16.25
C LYS A 244 11.13 -9.66 15.86
N ARG A 245 10.36 -8.63 15.53
CA ARG A 245 8.96 -8.75 15.12
C ARG A 245 8.47 -7.48 14.42
N MET A 246 7.62 -7.63 13.42
CA MET A 246 6.81 -6.56 12.86
C MET A 246 5.37 -6.67 13.38
N TYR A 247 4.79 -5.56 13.81
CA TYR A 247 3.35 -5.40 13.97
C TYR A 247 2.82 -4.61 12.80
N CYS A 248 1.74 -5.07 12.18
CA CYS A 248 1.03 -4.34 11.14
C CYS A 248 -0.42 -4.16 11.56
N THR A 249 -0.95 -2.96 11.39
CA THR A 249 -2.36 -2.68 11.64
C THR A 249 -3.24 -3.18 10.50
N GLU A 250 -4.53 -3.39 10.72
CA GLU A 250 -5.47 -3.77 9.65
C GLU A 250 -5.64 -2.68 8.58
N THR A 251 -5.67 -1.41 9.00
CA THR A 251 -5.84 -0.22 8.16
C THR A 251 -7.22 -0.14 7.51
N ARG A 252 -8.24 0.08 8.34
CA ARG A 252 -9.61 0.34 7.89
C ARG A 252 -9.72 1.66 7.10
N PRO A 253 -10.73 1.78 6.21
CA PRO A 253 -11.70 0.75 5.88
C PRO A 253 -11.21 -0.28 4.84
N TYR A 254 -10.14 0.02 4.12
CA TYR A 254 -9.70 -0.78 2.97
C TYR A 254 -8.90 -2.04 3.30
N ASN A 255 -8.50 -2.19 4.56
CA ASN A 255 -7.83 -3.36 5.09
C ASN A 255 -6.49 -3.67 4.39
N GLN A 256 -5.74 -2.66 3.93
CA GLN A 256 -4.49 -2.90 3.21
C GLN A 256 -3.46 -3.62 4.08
N GLY A 257 -3.37 -3.28 5.37
CA GLY A 257 -2.40 -3.94 6.25
C GLY A 257 -2.78 -5.40 6.51
N ALA A 258 -4.06 -5.68 6.74
CA ALA A 258 -4.55 -7.05 6.91
C ALA A 258 -4.48 -7.89 5.62
N ARG A 259 -4.79 -7.31 4.45
CA ARG A 259 -4.86 -8.04 3.18
C ARG A 259 -3.52 -8.16 2.48
N LEU A 260 -2.66 -7.15 2.57
CA LEU A 260 -1.42 -7.10 1.80
C LEU A 260 -0.17 -7.15 2.64
N THR A 261 -0.06 -6.31 3.66
CA THR A 261 1.17 -6.28 4.47
C THR A 261 1.34 -7.60 5.20
N ALA A 262 0.26 -8.17 5.72
CA ALA A 262 0.26 -9.52 6.25
C ALA A 262 0.56 -10.58 5.18
N TYR A 263 0.05 -10.43 3.95
CA TYR A 263 0.33 -11.34 2.84
C TYR A 263 1.81 -11.33 2.46
N GLU A 264 2.42 -10.16 2.29
CA GLU A 264 3.86 -10.01 2.03
C GLU A 264 4.69 -10.57 3.19
N ALA A 265 4.27 -10.34 4.43
CA ALA A 265 4.95 -10.87 5.60
C ALA A 265 4.95 -12.40 5.65
N VAL A 266 3.83 -13.03 5.32
CA VAL A 266 3.72 -14.50 5.24
C VAL A 266 4.55 -15.04 4.08
N ALA A 267 4.46 -14.42 2.90
CA ALA A 267 5.18 -14.86 1.70
C ALA A 267 6.71 -14.79 1.86
N GLU A 268 7.21 -13.78 2.59
CA GLU A 268 8.65 -13.56 2.79
C GLU A 268 9.18 -14.06 4.15
N GLY A 269 8.31 -14.67 4.96
CA GLY A 269 8.70 -15.28 6.24
C GLY A 269 9.05 -14.29 7.34
N PHE A 270 8.54 -13.06 7.31
CA PHE A 270 8.76 -12.10 8.40
C PHE A 270 8.13 -12.60 9.70
N PRO A 271 8.82 -12.45 10.85
CA PRO A 271 8.15 -12.60 12.14
C PRO A 271 7.15 -11.45 12.32
N ALA A 272 5.88 -11.67 11.97
CA ALA A 272 4.86 -10.62 11.95
C ALA A 272 3.64 -10.91 12.83
N THR A 273 2.89 -9.87 13.18
CA THR A 273 1.62 -9.95 13.90
C THR A 273 0.66 -8.88 13.40
N LEU A 274 -0.54 -9.29 13.01
CA LEU A 274 -1.63 -8.39 12.62
C LEU A 274 -2.37 -7.92 13.88
N ILE A 275 -2.71 -6.63 13.92
CA ILE A 275 -3.52 -6.00 14.98
C ILE A 275 -4.60 -5.11 14.36
N THR A 276 -5.68 -4.81 15.09
CA THR A 276 -6.62 -3.76 14.67
C THR A 276 -5.98 -2.37 14.82
N ASP A 277 -6.52 -1.37 14.12
CA ASP A 277 -6.01 0.01 14.24
C ASP A 277 -6.13 0.54 15.69
N SER A 278 -7.19 0.15 16.39
CA SER A 278 -7.46 0.51 17.79
C SER A 278 -6.52 -0.13 18.82
N MET A 279 -5.76 -1.16 18.44
CA MET A 279 -4.79 -1.82 19.33
C MET A 279 -3.39 -1.18 19.28
N ALA A 280 -3.17 -0.18 18.43
CA ALA A 280 -1.83 0.39 18.22
C ALA A 280 -1.20 0.94 19.51
N ALA A 281 -1.92 1.74 20.29
CA ALA A 281 -1.41 2.30 21.55
C ALA A 281 -1.11 1.21 22.60
N LEU A 282 -2.01 0.23 22.75
CA LEU A 282 -1.77 -0.92 23.64
C LEU A 282 -0.54 -1.71 23.20
N THR A 283 -0.36 -1.88 21.89
CA THR A 283 0.79 -2.59 21.32
C THR A 283 2.09 -1.84 21.57
N MET A 284 2.10 -0.52 21.42
CA MET A 284 3.25 0.34 21.79
C MET A 284 3.63 0.16 23.25
N ARG A 285 2.64 0.12 24.16
CA ARG A 285 2.87 -0.07 25.60
C ARG A 285 3.38 -1.47 25.95
N GLU A 286 2.79 -2.53 25.38
CA GLU A 286 2.99 -3.91 25.84
C GLU A 286 4.06 -4.67 25.05
N LYS A 287 4.32 -4.30 23.79
CA LYS A 287 5.10 -5.13 22.86
C LYS A 287 6.50 -4.61 22.59
N SER A 288 6.99 -3.67 23.40
CA SER A 288 8.35 -3.13 23.31
C SER A 288 8.68 -2.60 21.90
N ILE A 289 7.71 -1.90 21.29
CA ILE A 289 7.89 -1.28 19.98
C ILE A 289 9.08 -0.33 20.05
N THR A 290 9.98 -0.47 19.08
CA THR A 290 11.25 0.24 19.00
C THR A 290 11.15 1.45 18.08
N ALA A 291 10.41 1.32 16.98
CA ALA A 291 10.13 2.40 16.04
C ALA A 291 8.78 2.16 15.35
N VAL A 292 8.14 3.26 14.95
CA VAL A 292 7.03 3.23 13.99
C VAL A 292 7.57 3.67 12.65
N VAL A 293 7.31 2.91 11.59
CA VAL A 293 7.75 3.26 10.22
C VAL A 293 6.55 3.17 9.28
N VAL A 294 6.21 4.29 8.65
CA VAL A 294 5.07 4.40 7.72
C VAL A 294 5.53 4.90 6.36
N GLY A 295 4.70 4.70 5.33
CA GLY A 295 4.92 5.32 4.02
C GLY A 295 4.46 6.77 3.98
N ALA A 296 4.45 7.35 2.78
CA ALA A 296 3.77 8.60 2.49
C ALA A 296 3.06 8.51 1.14
N ASP A 297 1.94 9.22 1.03
CA ASP A 297 1.35 9.57 -0.26
C ASP A 297 1.95 10.90 -0.76
N ARG A 298 2.15 11.85 0.15
CA ARG A 298 2.80 13.14 -0.14
C ARG A 298 3.53 13.68 1.09
N VAL A 299 4.75 14.13 0.91
CA VAL A 299 5.49 14.91 1.92
C VAL A 299 5.71 16.32 1.37
N VAL A 300 5.35 17.36 2.11
CA VAL A 300 5.48 18.76 1.64
C VAL A 300 6.74 19.43 2.17
N ALA A 301 7.00 20.69 1.81
CA ALA A 301 8.29 21.35 2.04
C ALA A 301 8.75 21.38 3.51
N ASN A 302 7.81 21.57 4.46
CA ASN A 302 8.11 21.55 5.90
C ASN A 302 8.17 20.14 6.52
N GLY A 303 7.95 19.10 5.72
CA GLY A 303 7.90 17.70 6.13
C GLY A 303 6.54 17.20 6.60
N ASP A 304 5.48 18.03 6.60
CA ASP A 304 4.13 17.52 6.87
C ASP A 304 3.80 16.42 5.86
N THR A 305 3.25 15.32 6.38
CA THR A 305 3.09 14.10 5.58
C THR A 305 1.63 13.71 5.50
N ALA A 306 1.07 13.73 4.29
CA ALA A 306 -0.18 13.04 4.02
C ALA A 306 0.08 11.55 3.80
N ASN A 307 -0.62 10.71 4.55
CA ASN A 307 -0.58 9.27 4.42
C ASN A 307 -1.94 8.66 4.79
N LYS A 308 -2.09 7.34 4.62
CA LYS A 308 -3.34 6.61 4.89
C LYS A 308 -3.92 6.98 6.28
N ILE A 309 -5.23 7.21 6.32
CA ILE A 309 -5.97 7.52 7.54
C ILE A 309 -5.61 6.56 8.68
N GLY A 310 -5.29 7.11 9.84
CA GLY A 310 -4.70 6.40 10.98
C GLY A 310 -3.22 6.74 11.21
N THR A 311 -2.51 7.28 10.21
CA THR A 311 -1.09 7.63 10.35
C THR A 311 -0.87 8.71 11.40
N TYR A 312 -1.66 9.79 11.35
CA TYR A 312 -1.61 10.85 12.35
C TYR A 312 -1.90 10.32 13.77
N GLN A 313 -2.89 9.43 13.91
CA GLN A 313 -3.22 8.79 15.19
C GLN A 313 -2.03 7.96 15.72
N LEU A 314 -1.36 7.21 14.85
CA LEU A 314 -0.16 6.45 15.22
C LEU A 314 0.98 7.37 15.65
N ALA A 315 1.18 8.51 14.98
CA ALA A 315 2.22 9.46 15.34
C ALA A 315 1.98 10.10 16.72
N ILE A 316 0.72 10.42 17.06
CA ILE A 316 0.33 10.88 18.40
C ILE A 316 0.65 9.81 19.45
N ALA A 317 0.23 8.56 19.23
CA ALA A 317 0.47 7.46 20.16
C ALA A 317 1.97 7.18 20.33
N ALA A 318 2.74 7.21 19.24
CA ALA A 318 4.19 7.02 19.26
C ALA A 318 4.88 8.08 20.12
N LYS A 319 4.51 9.36 19.94
CA LYS A 319 5.01 10.46 20.76
C LYS A 319 4.66 10.28 22.24
N HIS A 320 3.43 9.87 22.56
CA HIS A 320 3.02 9.61 23.95
C HIS A 320 3.89 8.54 24.61
N HIS A 321 4.28 7.50 23.87
CA HIS A 321 5.13 6.41 24.37
C HIS A 321 6.63 6.63 24.20
N GLY A 322 7.07 7.80 23.70
CA GLY A 322 8.48 8.09 23.46
C GLY A 322 9.13 7.22 22.38
N ILE A 323 8.34 6.73 21.41
CA ILE A 323 8.80 5.88 20.32
C ILE A 323 9.10 6.77 19.09
N PRO A 324 10.26 6.64 18.45
CA PRO A 324 10.58 7.39 17.24
C PRO A 324 9.64 7.00 16.08
N PHE A 325 9.10 8.03 15.42
CA PHE A 325 8.18 7.89 14.30
C PHE A 325 8.86 8.30 13.00
N TYR A 326 8.96 7.37 12.06
CA TYR A 326 9.62 7.53 10.76
C TYR A 326 8.60 7.53 9.63
N VAL A 327 8.84 8.40 8.65
CA VAL A 327 8.19 8.37 7.34
C VAL A 327 9.22 7.89 6.32
N ALA A 328 8.88 6.88 5.51
CA ALA A 328 9.73 6.36 4.44
C ALA A 328 9.08 6.63 3.08
N ALA A 329 9.71 7.50 2.28
CA ALA A 329 9.17 7.94 1.01
C ALA A 329 10.30 8.34 0.05
N PRO A 330 10.22 7.98 -1.24
CA PRO A 330 11.17 8.49 -2.22
C PRO A 330 11.00 9.99 -2.41
N SER A 331 12.06 10.69 -2.84
CA SER A 331 12.00 12.11 -3.16
C SER A 331 10.93 12.45 -4.22
N THR A 332 10.55 11.48 -5.05
CA THR A 332 9.47 11.61 -6.03
C THR A 332 8.09 11.86 -5.39
N SER A 333 7.90 11.42 -4.14
CA SER A 333 6.69 11.65 -3.33
C SER A 333 6.77 12.93 -2.48
N CYS A 334 7.87 13.68 -2.58
CA CYS A 334 8.03 14.97 -1.92
C CYS A 334 7.61 16.11 -2.87
N ASP A 335 6.60 16.86 -2.44
CA ASP A 335 6.02 18.00 -3.14
C ASP A 335 6.47 19.32 -2.48
N LEU A 336 7.62 19.83 -2.93
CA LEU A 336 8.20 21.07 -2.42
C LEU A 336 7.45 22.33 -2.86
N SER A 337 6.43 22.21 -3.70
CA SER A 337 5.59 23.35 -4.11
C SER A 337 4.60 23.77 -3.03
N LEU A 338 4.28 22.86 -2.10
CA LEU A 338 3.40 23.12 -0.96
C LEU A 338 4.22 23.42 0.29
N GLU A 339 3.92 24.54 0.95
CA GLU A 339 4.67 24.97 2.14
C GLU A 339 4.31 24.18 3.40
N SER A 340 3.08 23.68 3.49
CA SER A 340 2.60 22.93 4.66
C SER A 340 1.40 22.03 4.33
N GLY A 341 1.13 21.07 5.22
CA GLY A 341 0.10 20.05 5.02
C GLY A 341 -1.32 20.60 4.96
N ARG A 342 -1.54 21.86 5.40
CA ARG A 342 -2.84 22.55 5.30
C ARG A 342 -3.34 22.74 3.86
N HIS A 343 -2.43 22.68 2.89
CA HIS A 343 -2.73 22.87 1.46
C HIS A 343 -3.05 21.54 0.77
N ILE A 344 -2.95 20.41 1.48
CA ILE A 344 -3.27 19.11 0.92
C ILE A 344 -4.79 18.90 1.00
N VAL A 345 -5.42 18.71 -0.16
CA VAL A 345 -6.83 18.31 -0.23
C VAL A 345 -6.93 16.83 0.12
N ILE A 346 -7.71 16.52 1.15
CA ILE A 346 -7.93 15.13 1.58
C ILE A 346 -9.04 14.50 0.73
N GLU A 347 -8.72 13.38 0.09
CA GLU A 347 -9.70 12.55 -0.62
C GLU A 347 -10.70 11.97 0.38
N GLU A 348 -11.97 12.31 0.26
CA GLU A 348 -13.07 11.60 0.92
C GLU A 348 -13.70 10.61 -0.06
N ARG A 349 -14.03 9.41 0.45
CA ARG A 349 -14.54 8.30 -0.37
C ARG A 349 -15.96 7.92 -0.01
N PRO A 350 -16.68 7.20 -0.90
CA PRO A 350 -18.05 6.79 -0.64
C PRO A 350 -18.22 6.07 0.71
N ALA A 351 -19.35 6.35 1.37
CA ALA A 351 -19.69 5.77 2.67
C ALA A 351 -19.72 4.23 2.65
N GLU A 352 -20.11 3.64 1.52
CA GLU A 352 -20.24 2.19 1.34
C GLU A 352 -18.97 1.42 1.65
N GLU A 353 -17.80 1.99 1.35
CA GLU A 353 -16.49 1.36 1.63
C GLU A 353 -16.23 1.18 3.13
N LEU A 354 -16.83 2.04 3.95
CA LEU A 354 -16.78 1.95 5.40
C LEU A 354 -17.94 1.11 5.94
N THR A 355 -19.16 1.29 5.44
CA THR A 355 -20.35 0.64 5.99
C THR A 355 -20.47 -0.83 5.60
N SER A 356 -19.85 -1.26 4.50
CA SER A 356 -19.96 -2.62 3.96
C SER A 356 -18.59 -3.25 3.72
N ILE A 357 -18.51 -4.57 3.86
CA ILE A 357 -17.32 -5.37 3.51
C ILE A 357 -17.80 -6.54 2.65
N ASN A 358 -17.19 -6.72 1.46
CA ASN A 358 -17.56 -7.76 0.49
C ASN A 358 -19.07 -7.77 0.16
N GLY A 359 -19.67 -6.58 -0.02
CA GLY A 359 -21.09 -6.43 -0.32
C GLY A 359 -22.04 -6.70 0.84
N VAL A 360 -21.52 -6.98 2.05
CA VAL A 360 -22.32 -7.20 3.25
C VAL A 360 -22.28 -5.95 4.14
N PRO A 361 -23.43 -5.30 4.40
CA PRO A 361 -23.50 -4.17 5.32
C PRO A 361 -23.18 -4.59 6.75
N ILE A 362 -22.33 -3.81 7.41
CA ILE A 362 -21.91 -3.95 8.81
C ILE A 362 -22.51 -2.82 9.66
N ALA A 363 -22.49 -1.59 9.15
CA ALA A 363 -23.05 -0.44 9.86
C ALA A 363 -24.58 -0.41 9.82
N ALA A 364 -25.20 0.25 10.81
CA ALA A 364 -26.65 0.40 10.87
C ALA A 364 -27.19 1.24 9.68
N PRO A 365 -28.33 0.86 9.07
CA PRO A 365 -28.92 1.65 7.99
C PRO A 365 -29.25 3.09 8.40
N GLY A 366 -28.93 4.05 7.53
CA GLY A 366 -29.25 5.47 7.71
C GLY A 366 -28.26 6.29 8.54
N ILE A 367 -27.14 5.71 8.97
CA ILE A 367 -26.08 6.47 9.66
C ILE A 367 -25.26 7.32 8.69
N ASP A 368 -24.97 8.56 9.07
CA ASP A 368 -24.04 9.42 8.33
C ASP A 368 -22.59 8.93 8.49
N VAL A 369 -21.78 9.09 7.45
CA VAL A 369 -20.42 8.58 7.40
C VAL A 369 -19.45 9.67 6.98
N TRP A 370 -18.35 9.77 7.72
CA TRP A 370 -17.16 10.51 7.32
C TRP A 370 -16.05 9.51 7.01
N ASN A 371 -15.58 9.50 5.75
CA ASN A 371 -14.62 8.50 5.25
C ASN A 371 -13.45 9.17 4.51
N PRO A 372 -12.58 9.92 5.22
CA PRO A 372 -11.35 10.44 4.64
C PRO A 372 -10.36 9.28 4.38
N ALA A 373 -9.81 9.22 3.17
CA ALA A 373 -8.85 8.20 2.78
C ALA A 373 -7.45 8.46 3.36
N PHE A 374 -7.16 9.70 3.77
CA PHE A 374 -5.85 10.13 4.26
C PHE A 374 -6.00 11.08 5.45
N ASP A 375 -4.94 11.19 6.25
CA ASP A 375 -4.75 12.27 7.22
C ASP A 375 -3.37 12.92 7.01
N VAL A 376 -3.15 14.06 7.66
CA VAL A 376 -1.86 14.76 7.65
C VAL A 376 -1.21 14.60 9.02
N THR A 377 -0.02 14.02 9.05
CA THR A 377 0.85 13.99 10.22
C THR A 377 1.70 15.26 10.24
N PRO A 378 1.54 16.14 11.23
CA PRO A 378 2.40 17.32 11.37
C PRO A 378 3.85 16.91 11.58
N HIS A 379 4.78 17.61 10.94
CA HIS A 379 6.20 17.27 10.96
C HIS A 379 6.81 17.17 12.38
N GLN A 380 6.23 17.87 13.35
CA GLN A 380 6.61 17.86 14.77
C GLN A 380 6.39 16.50 15.46
N LEU A 381 5.61 15.60 14.85
CA LEU A 381 5.39 14.24 15.32
C LEU A 381 6.28 13.22 14.60
N ILE A 382 7.00 13.63 13.53
CA ILE A 382 7.95 12.78 12.80
C ILE A 382 9.29 12.84 13.53
N THR A 383 9.34 12.20 14.69
CA THR A 383 10.46 12.28 15.64
C THR A 383 11.68 11.43 15.25
N GLY A 384 11.48 10.44 14.37
CA GLY A 384 12.56 9.58 13.86
C GLY A 384 13.27 10.17 12.64
N GLY A 385 12.52 10.86 11.78
CA GLY A 385 13.00 11.45 10.54
C GLY A 385 12.26 10.92 9.30
N ILE A 386 12.61 11.50 8.15
CA ILE A 386 12.07 11.20 6.83
C ILE A 386 13.17 10.46 6.06
N ILE A 387 12.90 9.20 5.75
CA ILE A 387 13.81 8.26 5.08
C ILE A 387 13.55 8.33 3.58
N THR A 388 14.57 8.75 2.82
CA THR A 388 14.55 8.79 1.35
C THR A 388 15.70 7.96 0.79
N GLU A 389 15.78 7.88 -0.53
CA GLU A 389 16.91 7.26 -1.24
C GLU A 389 18.21 8.06 -1.12
N LEU A 390 18.17 9.25 -0.53
CA LEU A 390 19.32 10.13 -0.31
C LEU A 390 19.82 10.07 1.15
N GLY A 391 19.09 9.44 2.06
CA GLY A 391 19.45 9.35 3.47
C GLY A 391 18.23 9.48 4.40
N VAL A 392 18.50 9.76 5.68
CA VAL A 392 17.46 10.04 6.69
C VAL A 392 17.62 11.48 7.15
N PHE A 393 16.55 12.26 7.06
CA PHE A 393 16.57 13.70 7.32
C PHE A 393 15.57 14.08 8.40
N LEU A 394 15.92 15.06 9.24
CA LEU A 394 14.91 15.74 10.02
C LEU A 394 13.99 16.55 9.09
N PRO A 395 12.72 16.80 9.47
CA PRO A 395 11.82 17.60 8.63
C PRO A 395 12.38 18.97 8.23
N SER A 396 13.14 19.62 9.12
CA SER A 396 13.79 20.91 8.86
C SER A 396 14.92 20.85 7.82
N GLU A 397 15.46 19.67 7.55
CA GLU A 397 16.58 19.46 6.63
C GLU A 397 16.11 19.00 5.24
N LEU A 398 14.87 18.47 5.15
CA LEU A 398 14.34 17.82 3.96
C LEU A 398 14.46 18.68 2.70
N GLN A 399 13.95 19.93 2.75
CA GLN A 399 13.96 20.80 1.57
C GLN A 399 15.37 21.08 1.05
N ALA A 400 16.32 21.32 1.97
CA ALA A 400 17.70 21.58 1.60
C ALA A 400 18.39 20.32 1.05
N ALA A 401 18.13 19.15 1.63
CA ALA A 401 18.66 17.88 1.14
C ALA A 401 18.15 17.55 -0.27
N LEU A 402 16.83 17.67 -0.51
CA LEU A 402 16.23 17.37 -1.81
C LEU A 402 16.61 18.36 -2.92
N THR A 403 17.02 19.58 -2.57
CA THR A 403 17.50 20.59 -3.52
C THR A 403 19.02 20.56 -3.70
N GLY A 404 19.71 19.56 -3.16
CA GLY A 404 21.17 19.41 -3.27
C GLY A 404 21.98 20.42 -2.46
N ARG A 405 21.34 21.13 -1.52
CA ARG A 405 21.98 22.11 -0.62
C ARG A 405 22.48 21.51 0.69
N LEU A 406 22.20 20.22 0.92
CA LEU A 406 22.72 19.41 2.00
C LEU A 406 23.12 18.04 1.43
N THR A 407 24.41 17.70 1.50
CA THR A 407 24.86 16.33 1.26
C THR A 407 24.69 15.54 2.55
N ALA A 408 24.06 14.37 2.47
CA ALA A 408 23.94 13.45 3.60
C ALA A 408 25.33 13.14 4.19
N LEU A 409 25.41 13.12 5.53
CA LEU A 409 26.61 12.74 6.27
C LEU A 409 26.91 11.24 6.13
#